data_AF-A0A239DJY0-F1
#
_entry.id   AF-A0A239DJY0-F1
#
_cell.length_a   1.000
_cell.length_b   1.000
_cell.length_c   1.000
_cell.angle_alpha   90.00
_cell.angle_beta   90.00
_cell.angle_gamma   90.00
#
_symmetry.space_group_name_H-M   'P 1'
#
loop_
_entity.id
_entity.type
_entity.pdbx_description
1 polymer ?
#
loop_
_entity_poly.entity_id
_entity_poly.type
_entity_poly.pdbx_seq_one_letter_code
_entity_poly.pdbx_strand_id
1 'polypeptide(L)' 'MSQFIAPNELHGMTEQELRALHGRIMADLRRMGQSVFLNPHIYASLRNIEDAIVRLQQQPKPRGPKPPGF' A
#
# COMPACT_ATOMS: atom_id res chain seq x y z
N MET A 1 -12.25 -5.86 -13.15
CA MET A 1 -11.26 -6.84 -13.65
C MET A 1 -10.05 -6.78 -12.73
N SER A 2 -9.56 -7.95 -12.28
CA SER A 2 -8.43 -8.07 -11.35
C SER A 2 -7.11 -7.84 -12.08
N GLN A 3 -6.66 -6.58 -12.17
CA GLN A 3 -5.31 -6.28 -12.60
C GLN A 3 -4.37 -6.52 -11.41
N PHE A 4 -3.37 -7.37 -11.61
CA PHE A 4 -2.28 -7.52 -10.64
C PHE A 4 -1.54 -6.19 -10.51
N ILE A 5 -1.30 -5.76 -9.27
CA ILE A 5 -0.57 -4.52 -8.97
C ILE A 5 0.85 -4.89 -8.55
N ALA A 6 1.81 -4.55 -9.39
CA ALA A 6 3.21 -4.83 -9.18
C ALA A 6 3.85 -3.81 -8.22
N PRO A 7 4.91 -4.18 -7.47
CA PRO A 7 5.53 -3.27 -6.50
C PRO A 7 6.07 -1.96 -7.08
N ASN A 8 6.51 -1.97 -8.34
CA ASN A 8 7.00 -0.78 -9.05
C ASN A 8 5.88 0.23 -9.34
N GLU A 9 4.63 -0.22 -9.49
CA GLU A 9 3.46 0.66 -9.68
C GLU A 9 3.08 1.41 -8.40
N LEU A 10 3.51 0.91 -7.24
CA LEU A 10 3.29 1.53 -5.93
C LEU A 10 4.36 2.55 -5.57
N HIS A 11 5.44 2.63 -6.36
CA HIS A 11 6.55 3.55 -6.09
C HIS A 11 6.07 5.00 -6.23
N GLY A 12 6.32 5.81 -5.20
CA GLY A 12 6.00 7.25 -5.22
C GLY A 12 4.60 7.57 -4.72
N MET A 13 3.77 6.56 -4.43
CA MET A 13 2.52 6.73 -3.71
C MET A 13 2.80 7.06 -2.24
N THR A 14 1.99 7.95 -1.68
CA THR A 14 1.96 8.26 -0.25
C THR A 14 1.28 7.14 0.54
N GLU A 15 1.48 7.12 1.86
CA GLU A 15 0.79 6.17 2.74
C GLU A 15 -0.74 6.29 2.61
N GLN A 16 -1.26 7.51 2.49
CA GLN A 16 -2.69 7.76 2.35
C GLN A 16 -3.24 7.16 1.03
N GLU A 17 -2.53 7.34 -0.08
CA GLU A 17 -2.91 6.78 -1.37
C GLU A 17 -2.87 5.24 -1.36
N LEU A 18 -1.85 4.65 -0.73
CA LEU A 18 -1.74 3.20 -0.60
C LEU A 18 -2.89 2.62 0.24
N ARG A 19 -3.23 3.26 1.37
CA ARG A 19 -4.37 2.86 2.21
C ARG A 19 -5.70 3.00 1.48
N ALA A 20 -5.87 4.08 0.71
CA ALA A 20 -7.06 4.30 -0.11
C ALA A 20 -7.19 3.23 -1.21
N LEU A 21 -6.09 2.90 -1.89
CA LEU A 21 -6.03 1.85 -2.91
C LEU A 21 -6.39 0.47 -2.32
N HIS A 22 -5.80 0.11 -1.18
CA HIS A 22 -6.14 -1.12 -0.46
C HIS A 22 -7.64 -1.18 -0.12
N GLY A 23 -8.18 -0.10 0.46
CA GLY A 23 -9.59 0.00 0.82
C GLY A 23 -10.52 -0.14 -0.38
N ARG A 24 -10.18 0.47 -1.51
CA ARG A 24 -10.95 0.38 -2.76
C ARG A 24 -11.01 -1.05 -3.28
N ILE A 25 -9.88 -1.76 -3.33
CA ILE A 25 -9.82 -3.16 -3.78
C ILE A 25 -10.69 -4.06 -2.90
N MET A 26 -10.61 -3.89 -1.57
CA MET A 26 -11.43 -4.64 -0.62
C MET A 26 -12.93 -4.33 -0.75
N ALA A 27 -13.29 -3.07 -1.00
CA ALA A 27 -14.68 -2.66 -1.21
C ALA A 27 -15.24 -3.23 -2.52
N ASP A 28 -14.47 -3.21 -3.60
CA ASP A 28 -14.85 -3.77 -4.90
C ASP A 28 -15.07 -5.28 -4.79
N LEU A 29 -14.15 -6.00 -4.12
CA LEU A 29 -14.31 -7.43 -3.82
C LEU A 29 -15.61 -7.72 -3.06
N ARG A 30 -15.87 -6.95 -2.00
CA ARG A 30 -17.09 -7.08 -1.20
C ARG A 30 -18.34 -6.84 -2.04
N ARG A 31 -18.32 -5.82 -2.91
CA ARG A 31 -19.45 -5.50 -3.81
C ARG A 31 -19.71 -6.61 -4.83
N MET A 32 -18.65 -7.27 -5.30
CA MET A 32 -18.75 -8.39 -6.24
C MET A 32 -19.05 -9.73 -5.55
N GLY A 33 -19.16 -9.76 -4.21
CA GLY A 33 -19.32 -11.01 -3.46
C GLY A 33 -18.13 -11.95 -3.59
N GLN A 34 -16.95 -11.42 -3.95
CA GLN A 34 -15.73 -12.18 -4.14
C GLN A 34 -14.85 -12.14 -2.91
N SER A 35 -14.15 -13.25 -2.69
CA SER A 35 -13.18 -13.38 -1.61
C SER A 35 -11.75 -13.22 -2.13
N VAL A 36 -10.90 -12.56 -1.36
CA VAL A 36 -9.45 -12.46 -1.63
C VAL A 36 -8.83 -13.86 -1.75
N PHE A 37 -9.29 -14.81 -0.93
CA PHE A 37 -8.77 -16.19 -0.92
C PHE A 37 -9.02 -16.94 -2.22
N LEU A 38 -10.03 -16.55 -2.99
CA LEU A 38 -10.37 -17.15 -4.28
C LEU A 38 -9.65 -16.46 -5.45
N ASN A 39 -8.91 -15.38 -5.19
CA ASN A 39 -8.29 -14.53 -6.19
C ASN A 39 -6.80 -14.28 -5.85
N PRO A 40 -5.89 -15.21 -6.21
CA PRO A 40 -4.49 -15.14 -5.81
C PRO A 40 -3.76 -13.87 -6.31
N HIS A 41 -4.13 -13.36 -7.48
CA HIS A 41 -3.56 -12.10 -8.00
C HIS A 41 -4.00 -10.87 -7.18
N ILE A 42 -5.23 -10.87 -6.66
CA ILE A 42 -5.71 -9.80 -5.78
C ILE A 42 -5.02 -9.90 -4.42
N TYR A 43 -4.88 -11.11 -3.88
CA TYR A 43 -4.11 -11.33 -2.66
C TYR A 43 -2.67 -10.80 -2.78
N ALA A 44 -1.97 -11.17 -3.86
CA ALA A 44 -0.61 -10.69 -4.10
C ALA A 44 -0.54 -9.16 -4.24
N SER A 45 -1.54 -8.55 -4.89
CA SER A 45 -1.63 -7.09 -5.04
C SER A 45 -1.84 -6.40 -3.69
N LEU A 46 -2.75 -6.91 -2.85
CA LEU A 46 -2.96 -6.40 -1.49
C LEU A 46 -1.68 -6.53 -0.66
N ARG A 47 -0.97 -7.66 -0.79
CA ARG A 47 0.30 -7.86 -0.10
C ARG A 47 1.38 -6.86 -0.52
N ASN A 48 1.49 -6.59 -1.82
CA ASN A 48 2.43 -5.58 -2.32
C ASN A 48 2.11 -4.18 -1.75
N ILE A 49 0.82 -3.85 -1.60
CA ILE A 49 0.37 -2.58 -1.00
C ILE A 49 0.72 -2.52 0.49
N GLU A 50 0.47 -3.58 1.25
CA GLU A 50 0.86 -3.67 2.66
C GLU A 50 2.36 -3.48 2.84
N ASP A 51 3.18 -4.17 2.05
CA ASP A 51 4.64 -4.06 2.11
C ASP A 51 5.12 -2.64 1.75
N ALA A 52 4.46 -1.97 0.80
CA ALA A 52 4.77 -0.57 0.47
C ALA A 52 4.44 0.39 1.62
N ILE A 53 3.31 0.20 2.32
CA ILE A 53 2.95 0.99 3.51
C ILE A 53 4.00 0.79 4.61
N VAL A 54 4.38 -0.46 4.87
CA VAL A 54 5.41 -0.78 5.89
C VAL A 54 6.74 -0.12 5.55
N ARG A 55 7.16 -0.16 4.28
CA ARG A 55 8.40 0.51 3.83
C ARG A 55 8.37 2.02 4.08
N LEU A 56 7.24 2.69 3.83
CA LEU A 56 7.09 4.12 4.11
C LEU A 56 7.16 4.43 5.61
N GLN A 57 6.58 3.59 6.46
CA GLN A 57 6.64 3.76 7.92
C GLN A 57 8.04 3.52 8.49
N GLN A 58 8.82 2.65 7.85
CA GLN A 58 10.21 2.36 8.22
C GLN A 58 11.21 3.37 7.66
N GLN A 59 10.81 4.25 6.73
CA GLN A 59 11.71 5.29 6.27
C GLN A 59 12.08 6.19 7.46
N PRO A 60 13.39 6.36 7.74
CA PRO A 60 13.81 7.25 8.80
C PRO A 60 13.30 8.64 8.47
N LYS A 61 12.41 9.16 9.33
CA LYS A 61 11.97 10.57 9.24
C LYS A 61 13.23 11.42 9.16
N PRO A 62 13.36 12.33 8.17
CA PRO A 62 14.52 13.18 8.07
C PRO A 62 14.69 13.88 9.42
N ARG A 63 15.82 13.61 10.09
CA ARG A 63 16.17 14.28 11.33
C ARG A 63 16.25 15.76 10.97
N GLY A 64 15.33 16.55 11.53
CA GLY A 64 15.31 18.00 11.34
C GLY A 64 16.68 18.61 11.65
N PRO A 65 16.97 19.80 11.11
CA PRO A 65 18.27 20.44 11.31
C PRO A 65 18.59 20.51 12.80
N LYS A 66 19.79 20.04 13.15
CA LYS A 66 20.32 20.06 14.51
C LYS A 66 20.23 21.52 15.02
N PRO A 67 19.58 21.81 16.16
CA PRO A 67 19.58 23.17 16.69
C PRO A 67 21.04 23.59 16.95
N PRO A 68 21.41 24.87 16.74
CA PRO A 68 22.75 25.35 17.06
C PRO A 68 23.03 25.07 18.53
N GLY A 69 24.16 24.44 18.81
CA GLY A 69 24.54 24.04 20.16
C GLY A 69 24.60 25.23 21.12
N PHE A 70 24.22 24.96 22.36
CA PHE A 70 24.55 25.76 23.54
C PHE A 70 25.75 25.14 24.25
#